data_AF-A0A4R4JV76-F1
#
_entry.id   AF-A0A4R4JV76-F1
#
_cell.length_a   1.000
_cell.length_b   1.000
_cell.length_c   1.000
_cell.angle_alpha   90.00
_cell.angle_beta   90.00
_cell.angle_gamma   90.00
#
_symmetry.space_group_name_H-M   'P 1'
#
loop_
_entity.id
_entity.type
_entity.pdbx_description
1 polymer ?
#
loop_
_entity_poly.entity_id
_entity_poly.type
_entity_poly.pdbx_seq_one_letter_code
_entity_poly.pdbx_strand_id
1 'polypeptide(L)'
;MDPLLPKHKYYPLQQKIKEMKLSGVNDFILTISEIDQLLAESNKGMLPLSAFKYGPLYWGNDLKSPTHVWKPAWLTNECYITEVNNLNNVRRCGTIHFTFR
;
A
#
# COMPACT_ATOMS: atom_id res chain seq x y z
N MET A 1 22.96 -9.55 -3.04
CA MET A 1 22.06 -8.39 -2.82
C MET A 1 21.27 -8.68 -1.56
N ASP A 2 21.39 -7.86 -0.53
CA ASP A 2 20.61 -8.03 0.70
C ASP A 2 19.10 -7.88 0.40
N PRO A 3 18.23 -8.73 0.99
CA PRO A 3 16.80 -8.58 0.81
C PRO A 3 16.36 -7.23 1.38
N LEU A 4 15.74 -6.40 0.54
CA LEU A 4 15.18 -5.13 0.98
C LEU A 4 14.18 -5.39 2.11
N LEU A 5 14.49 -4.92 3.32
CA LEU A 5 13.57 -4.94 4.45
C LEU A 5 12.22 -4.31 4.01
N PRO A 6 11.06 -4.78 4.50
CA PRO A 6 9.74 -4.29 4.09
C PRO A 6 9.60 -2.75 4.10
N LYS A 7 10.29 -2.08 5.05
CA LYS A 7 10.41 -0.62 5.14
C LYS A 7 11.00 0.06 3.91
N HIS A 8 11.86 -0.62 3.15
CA HIS A 8 12.50 -0.10 1.93
C HIS A 8 11.77 -0.53 0.63
N LYS A 9 10.87 -1.52 0.70
CA LYS A 9 10.20 -2.08 -0.49
C LYS A 9 9.06 -1.18 -1.00
N TYR A 10 8.37 -0.48 -0.12
CA TYR A 10 7.22 0.37 -0.44
C TYR A 10 7.44 1.85 -0.13
N TYR A 11 8.71 2.28 -0.09
CA TYR A 11 9.07 3.66 0.19
C TYR A 11 8.38 4.72 -0.72
N PRO A 12 8.22 4.51 -2.04
CA PRO A 12 7.58 5.51 -2.92
C PRO A 12 6.11 5.73 -2.57
N LEU A 13 5.44 4.65 -2.22
CA LEU A 13 4.05 4.67 -1.79
C LEU A 13 3.90 5.36 -0.43
N GLN A 14 4.86 5.16 0.49
CA GLN A 14 4.91 5.91 1.75
C GLN A 14 5.13 7.41 1.53
N GLN A 15 6.01 7.79 0.58
CA GLN A 15 6.22 9.19 0.19
C GLN A 15 4.94 9.81 -0.36
N LYS A 16 4.25 9.12 -1.29
CA LYS A 16 2.98 9.60 -1.83
C LYS A 16 1.96 9.88 -0.72
N ILE A 17 1.83 8.98 0.25
CA ILE A 17 0.92 9.16 1.38
C ILE A 17 1.35 10.35 2.25
N LYS A 18 2.64 10.51 2.51
CA LYS A 18 3.15 11.67 3.23
C LYS A 18 2.82 12.99 2.50
N GLU A 19 2.96 13.02 1.18
CA GLU A 19 2.59 14.19 0.35
C GLU A 19 1.10 14.50 0.41
N MET A 20 0.23 13.48 0.35
CA MET A 20 -1.22 13.68 0.49
C MET A 20 -1.56 14.30 1.85
N LYS A 21 -0.93 13.81 2.94
CA LYS A 21 -1.10 14.39 4.28
C LYS A 21 -0.64 15.85 4.33
N LEU A 22 0.54 16.15 3.80
CA LEU A 22 1.09 17.51 3.76
C LEU A 22 0.25 18.46 2.89
N SER A 23 -0.45 17.93 1.89
CA SER A 23 -1.35 18.70 1.02
C SER A 23 -2.74 18.93 1.63
N GLY A 24 -3.00 18.41 2.83
CA GLY A 24 -4.29 18.55 3.51
C GLY A 24 -5.39 17.64 2.96
N VAL A 25 -5.04 16.60 2.20
CA VAL A 25 -6.00 15.63 1.69
C VAL A 25 -6.26 14.58 2.77
N ASN A 26 -7.46 14.60 3.37
CA ASN A 26 -7.84 13.68 4.45
C ASN A 26 -8.22 12.29 3.95
N ASP A 27 -8.81 12.19 2.76
CA ASP A 27 -9.27 10.93 2.17
C ASP A 27 -8.81 10.85 0.71
N PHE A 28 -8.26 9.70 0.31
CA PHE A 28 -7.85 9.48 -1.07
C PHE A 28 -7.90 8.00 -1.45
N ILE A 29 -7.96 7.76 -2.75
CA ILE A 29 -8.05 6.42 -3.33
C ILE A 29 -6.82 6.23 -4.22
N LEU A 30 -6.20 5.06 -4.14
CA LEU A 30 -5.22 4.62 -5.13
C LEU A 30 -5.69 3.33 -5.77
N THR A 31 -5.60 3.28 -7.09
CA THR A 31 -5.75 2.06 -7.87
C THR A 31 -4.50 1.21 -7.77
N ILE A 32 -4.65 -0.11 -7.97
CA ILE A 32 -3.51 -1.02 -8.06
C ILE A 32 -2.51 -0.60 -9.16
N SER A 33 -3.01 -0.07 -10.28
CA SER A 33 -2.16 0.40 -11.39
C SER A 33 -1.30 1.59 -10.97
N GLU A 34 -1.86 2.56 -10.26
CA GLU A 34 -1.10 3.71 -9.74
C GLU A 34 -0.04 3.26 -8.72
N ILE A 35 -0.39 2.31 -7.87
CA ILE A 35 0.55 1.76 -6.89
C ILE A 35 1.71 1.02 -7.59
N ASP A 36 1.40 0.19 -8.59
CA ASP A 36 2.43 -0.49 -9.37
C ASP A 36 3.34 0.49 -10.11
N GLN A 37 2.76 1.56 -10.67
CA GLN A 37 3.52 2.61 -11.34
C GLN A 37 4.49 3.31 -10.37
N LEU A 38 4.02 3.72 -9.19
CA LEU A 38 4.87 4.33 -8.16
C LEU A 38 6.04 3.44 -7.74
N LEU A 39 5.79 2.13 -7.64
CA LEU A 39 6.84 1.16 -7.28
C LEU A 39 7.82 0.94 -8.45
N ALA A 40 7.34 0.93 -9.69
CA ALA A 40 8.16 0.78 -10.88
C ALA A 40 9.10 1.98 -11.08
N GLU A 41 8.59 3.21 -10.92
CA GLU A 41 9.36 4.46 -11.04
C GLU A 41 10.56 4.52 -10.07
N SER A 42 10.50 3.76 -8.97
CA SER A 42 11.57 3.69 -7.97
C SER A 42 12.37 2.38 -7.99
N ASN A 43 12.31 1.63 -9.09
CA ASN A 43 12.98 0.33 -9.26
C ASN A 43 12.64 -0.69 -8.16
N LYS A 44 11.44 -0.60 -7.56
CA LYS A 44 10.95 -1.53 -6.53
C LYS A 44 10.07 -2.64 -7.11
N GLY A 45 9.81 -2.59 -8.41
CA GLY A 45 9.00 -3.57 -9.13
C GLY A 45 7.51 -3.32 -8.96
N MET A 46 6.73 -4.39 -8.85
CA MET A 46 5.27 -4.34 -8.73
C MET A 46 4.80 -4.96 -7.41
N LEU A 47 3.53 -4.75 -7.07
CA LEU A 47 2.89 -5.40 -5.93
C LEU A 47 2.98 -6.94 -6.07
N PRO A 48 3.36 -7.65 -4.99
CA PRO A 48 3.43 -9.10 -5.00
C PRO A 48 2.04 -9.73 -5.10
N LEU A 49 1.97 -10.97 -5.58
CA LEU A 49 0.73 -11.76 -5.65
C LEU A 49 -0.01 -11.87 -4.30
N SER A 50 0.74 -11.79 -3.19
CA SER A 50 0.16 -11.78 -1.84
C SER A 50 -0.75 -10.58 -1.57
N ALA A 51 -0.52 -9.43 -2.24
CA ALA A 51 -1.39 -8.25 -2.14
C ALA A 51 -2.80 -8.49 -2.64
N PHE A 52 -2.96 -9.44 -3.56
CA PHE A 52 -4.24 -9.85 -4.12
C PHE A 52 -4.80 -11.06 -3.38
N LYS A 53 -3.97 -12.10 -3.17
CA LYS A 53 -4.37 -13.35 -2.51
C LYS A 53 -4.90 -13.12 -1.09
N TYR A 54 -4.30 -12.19 -0.36
CA TYR A 54 -4.65 -11.90 1.03
C TYR A 54 -5.32 -10.53 1.20
N GLY A 55 -5.82 -9.92 0.12
CA GLY A 55 -6.38 -8.56 0.04
C GLY A 55 -6.60 -7.83 1.38
N PRO A 56 -7.73 -8.04 2.08
CA PRO A 56 -8.02 -7.35 3.34
C PRO A 56 -6.98 -7.54 4.45
N LEU A 57 -6.31 -8.69 4.52
CA LEU A 57 -5.24 -8.95 5.51
C LEU A 57 -3.91 -8.31 5.13
N TYR A 58 -3.62 -8.19 3.83
CA TYR A 58 -2.41 -7.55 3.32
C TYR A 58 -2.50 -6.03 3.46
N TRP A 59 -3.64 -5.46 3.06
CA TRP A 59 -3.92 -4.03 3.11
C TRP A 59 -4.46 -3.58 4.47
N GLY A 60 -4.96 -4.48 5.32
CA GLY A 60 -5.63 -4.11 6.57
C GLY A 60 -4.71 -3.50 7.63
N ASN A 61 -5.33 -2.85 8.61
CA ASN A 61 -4.64 -2.10 9.68
C ASN A 61 -4.16 -2.95 10.87
N ASP A 62 -4.39 -4.27 10.86
CA ASP A 62 -4.11 -5.15 12.01
C ASP A 62 -2.61 -5.42 12.26
N LEU A 63 -2.02 -4.75 13.24
CA LEU A 63 -0.61 -4.95 13.63
C LEU A 63 -0.31 -6.34 14.22
N LYS A 64 -1.32 -7.13 14.61
CA LYS A 64 -1.16 -8.45 15.23
C LYS A 64 -1.15 -9.61 14.23
N SER A 65 -1.50 -9.37 12.96
CA SER A 65 -1.53 -10.41 11.93
C SER A 65 -0.12 -10.97 11.64
N PRO A 66 0.05 -12.28 11.38
CA PRO A 66 1.34 -12.83 10.91
C PRO A 66 1.78 -12.26 9.55
N THR A 67 0.87 -11.63 8.79
CA THR A 67 1.19 -10.85 7.59
C THR A 67 1.66 -9.42 7.91
N HIS A 68 1.78 -9.05 9.18
CA HIS A 68 2.28 -7.74 9.65
C HIS A 68 3.65 -7.39 9.06
N VAL A 69 4.50 -8.38 8.80
CA VAL A 69 5.81 -8.20 8.15
C VAL A 69 5.69 -7.66 6.71
N TRP A 70 4.53 -7.79 6.08
CA TRP A 70 4.26 -7.28 4.73
C TRP A 70 3.45 -5.99 4.71
N LYS A 71 3.05 -5.47 5.89
CA LYS A 71 2.28 -4.23 5.99
C LYS A 71 3.16 -3.04 5.63
N PRO A 72 2.74 -2.22 4.66
CA PRO A 72 3.49 -1.03 4.29
C PRO A 72 3.35 0.05 5.36
N ALA A 73 4.37 0.91 5.47
CA ALA A 73 4.49 1.92 6.51
C ALA A 73 3.50 3.11 6.38
N TRP A 74 2.26 2.89 5.92
CA TRP A 74 1.23 3.93 5.99
C TRP A 74 0.61 4.07 7.38
N LEU A 75 0.65 3.01 8.20
CA LEU A 75 0.23 3.08 9.60
C LEU A 75 1.08 4.08 10.41
N THR A 76 2.28 4.45 9.93
CA THR A 76 3.17 5.37 10.64
C THR A 76 2.83 6.85 10.47
N ASN A 77 1.85 7.20 9.62
CA ASN A 77 1.44 8.59 9.37
C ASN A 77 -0.01 8.86 9.77
N GLU A 78 -0.59 8.04 10.64
CA GLU A 78 -2.03 8.08 10.95
C GLU A 78 -2.90 7.86 9.71
N CYS A 79 -2.36 7.17 8.69
CA CYS A 79 -3.09 6.78 7.50
C CYS A 79 -3.64 5.37 7.68
N TYR A 80 -4.95 5.23 7.51
CA TYR A 80 -5.70 4.01 7.71
C TYR A 80 -6.33 3.58 6.40
N ILE A 81 -6.31 2.28 6.13
CA ILE A 81 -7.05 1.73 5.01
C ILE A 81 -8.49 1.49 5.47
N THR A 82 -9.44 2.15 4.83
CA THR A 82 -10.87 2.10 5.16
C THR A 82 -11.62 1.10 4.30
N GLU A 83 -11.18 0.90 3.06
CA GLU A 83 -11.83 0.02 2.11
C GLU A 83 -10.84 -0.55 1.08
N VAL A 84 -11.13 -1.77 0.63
CA VAL A 84 -10.36 -2.49 -0.38
C VAL A 84 -11.34 -3.11 -1.36
N ASN A 85 -11.38 -2.61 -2.59
CA ASN A 85 -12.43 -2.92 -3.54
C ASN A 85 -11.89 -3.57 -4.82
N ASN A 86 -12.66 -4.54 -5.35
CA ASN A 86 -12.48 -5.12 -6.68
C ASN A 86 -11.05 -5.62 -6.99
N LEU A 87 -10.35 -6.18 -5.99
CA LEU A 87 -9.01 -6.74 -6.18
C LEU A 87 -9.04 -7.93 -7.15
N ASN A 88 -8.28 -7.83 -8.23
CA ASN A 88 -8.09 -8.93 -9.17
C ASN A 88 -6.61 -9.05 -9.56
N ASN A 89 -6.05 -10.22 -9.29
CA ASN A 89 -4.64 -10.50 -9.59
C ASN A 89 -4.35 -10.57 -11.10
N VAL A 90 -5.23 -11.22 -11.88
CA VAL A 90 -5.03 -11.45 -13.32
C VAL A 90 -5.08 -10.13 -14.08
N ARG A 91 -6.05 -9.28 -13.74
CA ARG A 91 -6.22 -7.95 -14.33
C ARG A 91 -5.37 -6.88 -13.67
N ARG A 92 -4.65 -7.21 -12.58
CA ARG A 92 -3.95 -6.28 -11.69
C ARG A 92 -4.76 -5.01 -11.41
N CYS A 93 -6.01 -5.21 -11.01
CA CYS A 93 -6.95 -4.10 -10.76
C CYS A 93 -7.49 -4.14 -9.33
N GLY A 94 -8.13 -3.03 -8.95
CA GLY A 94 -8.72 -2.81 -7.63
C GLY A 94 -8.34 -1.43 -7.09
N THR A 95 -8.98 -1.04 -6.00
CA THR A 95 -8.76 0.25 -5.35
C THR A 95 -8.58 0.07 -3.85
N ILE A 96 -7.71 0.90 -3.28
CA ILE A 96 -7.44 0.97 -1.85
C ILE A 96 -7.79 2.37 -1.39
N HIS A 97 -8.69 2.45 -0.41
CA HIS A 97 -9.14 3.71 0.16
C HIS A 97 -8.35 3.99 1.42
N PHE A 98 -7.80 5.20 1.49
CA PHE A 98 -6.96 5.67 2.57
C PHE A 98 -7.59 6.89 3.22
N THR A 99 -7.53 6.94 4.54
CA THR A 99 -8.04 8.04 5.36
C THR A 99 -7.02 8.39 6.43
N PHE A 100 -6.74 9.67 6.62
CA PHE A 100 -5.96 10.14 7.76
C PHE A 100 -6.86 10.36 8.99
N ARG A 101 -6.38 10.03 10.18
CA ARG A 101 -7.02 10.37 11.46
C ARG A 101 -6.12 11.21 12.34
#